data_AF-A0A661KWH4-F1
#
_entry.id   AF-A0A661KWH4-F1
#
_cell.length_a   1.000
_cell.length_b   1.000
_cell.length_c   1.000
_cell.angle_alpha   90.00
_cell.angle_beta   90.00
_cell.angle_gamma   90.00
#
_symmetry.space_group_name_H-M   'P 1'
#
loop_
_entity.id
_entity.type
_entity.pdbx_description
1 polymer ?
#
loop_
_entity_poly.entity_id
_entity_poly.type
_entity_poly.pdbx_seq_one_letter_code
_entity_poly.pdbx_strand_id
1 'polypeptide(L)'
;MKRLIAILVVIGILFIGLGVLSAQEFSEKLPSNYEIFTKGYVQVMGVSAPGQDQYSAIRAATVIAQRNLLEAIKGVRLYGSTTIRRGITESDIIKSEVDGFLRGAIRCGSKYFPDGHAEVCLKVYLSGRGGVYATLLPLLKEENMLPKTEAYYKPKARVAPPSEIANPCDGLIVDVRDFSFFKPALINRIITKKREVIYDPSKVVGTILVNRGSAGYTVSP
;
A
#
# COMPACT_ATOMS: atom_id res chain seq x y z
N MET A 1 -37.98 38.20 -44.18
CA MET A 1 -37.10 37.02 -44.26
C MET A 1 -35.81 37.15 -43.44
N LYS A 2 -35.02 38.24 -43.58
CA LYS A 2 -33.76 38.43 -42.83
C LYS A 2 -33.91 38.46 -41.29
N ARG A 3 -35.03 38.97 -40.76
CA ARG A 3 -35.32 39.01 -39.30
C ARG A 3 -35.77 37.68 -38.70
N LEU A 4 -36.33 36.77 -39.51
CA LEU A 4 -36.73 35.43 -39.04
C LEU A 4 -35.53 34.47 -38.92
N ILE A 5 -34.56 34.62 -39.84
CA ILE A 5 -33.32 33.81 -39.85
C ILE A 5 -32.44 34.16 -38.64
N ALA A 6 -32.40 35.43 -38.23
CA ALA A 6 -31.63 35.85 -37.06
C ALA A 6 -32.15 35.24 -35.74
N ILE A 7 -33.47 35.04 -35.60
CA ILE A 7 -34.07 34.48 -34.37
C ILE A 7 -33.82 32.98 -34.25
N LEU A 8 -33.86 32.24 -35.37
CA LEU A 8 -33.54 30.81 -35.41
C LEU A 8 -32.06 30.52 -35.11
N VAL A 9 -31.14 31.40 -35.53
CA VAL A 9 -29.71 31.27 -35.22
C VAL A 9 -29.43 31.53 -33.73
N VAL A 10 -30.11 32.49 -33.11
CA VAL A 10 -29.95 32.77 -31.67
C VAL A 10 -30.51 31.63 -30.81
N ILE A 11 -31.63 31.02 -31.19
CA ILE A 11 -32.19 29.85 -30.47
C ILE A 11 -31.31 28.61 -30.69
N GLY A 12 -30.74 28.42 -31.88
CA GLY A 12 -29.78 27.35 -32.18
C GLY A 12 -28.47 27.47 -31.40
N ILE A 13 -27.99 28.69 -31.15
CA ILE A 13 -26.79 28.95 -30.33
C ILE A 13 -27.10 28.82 -28.84
N LEU A 14 -28.33 29.13 -28.40
CA LEU A 14 -28.75 28.96 -27.00
C LEU A 14 -28.87 27.48 -26.58
N PHE A 15 -29.09 26.57 -27.54
CA PHE A 15 -29.22 25.13 -27.27
C PHE A 15 -27.89 24.36 -27.23
N ILE A 16 -26.77 24.97 -27.63
CA ILE A 16 -25.44 24.32 -27.57
C ILE A 16 -24.80 24.49 -26.17
N GLY A 17 -25.36 25.33 -25.31
CA GLY A 17 -24.80 25.66 -23.99
C GLY A 17 -25.22 24.76 -22.82
N LEU A 18 -26.11 23.79 -23.01
CA LEU A 18 -26.66 22.96 -21.92
C LEU A 18 -26.34 21.48 -22.15
N GLY A 19 -25.14 21.05 -21.77
CA GLY A 19 -24.79 19.63 -21.90
C GLY A 19 -23.38 19.24 -21.50
N VAL A 20 -22.73 19.98 -20.61
CA VAL A 20 -21.54 19.45 -19.91
C VAL A 20 -21.88 19.41 -18.44
N LEU A 21 -22.75 18.48 -18.06
CA LEU A 21 -22.75 17.99 -16.68
C LEU A 21 -21.35 17.41 -16.48
N SER A 22 -20.53 18.13 -15.72
CA SER A 22 -19.22 17.63 -15.30
C SER A 22 -19.44 16.33 -14.56
N ALA A 23 -19.06 15.21 -15.17
CA ALA A 23 -18.78 13.99 -14.44
C ALA A 23 -17.63 14.35 -13.50
N GLN A 24 -17.95 14.61 -12.23
CA GLN A 24 -16.94 14.85 -11.22
C GLN A 24 -16.19 13.54 -11.05
N GLU A 25 -15.02 13.42 -11.69
CA GLU A 25 -14.14 12.29 -11.51
C GLU A 25 -13.75 12.24 -10.04
N PHE A 26 -14.38 11.34 -9.30
CA PHE A 26 -13.99 11.01 -7.95
C PHE A 26 -12.66 10.24 -8.03
N SER A 27 -11.55 10.97 -8.12
CA SER A 27 -10.21 10.39 -8.07
C SER A 27 -9.89 10.02 -6.64
N GLU A 28 -10.24 8.80 -6.27
CA GLU A 28 -9.95 8.30 -4.94
C GLU A 28 -8.44 8.09 -4.77
N LYS A 29 -7.83 8.85 -3.85
CA LYS A 29 -6.39 8.81 -3.62
C LYS A 29 -6.00 7.54 -2.87
N LEU A 30 -5.20 6.68 -3.52
CA LEU A 30 -4.63 5.49 -2.88
C LEU A 30 -3.73 5.88 -1.68
N PRO A 31 -3.67 5.03 -0.63
CA PRO A 31 -2.86 5.30 0.54
C PRO A 31 -1.37 5.36 0.17
N SER A 32 -0.65 6.32 0.77
CA SER A 32 0.79 6.39 0.59
C SER A 32 1.49 5.24 1.31
N ASN A 33 2.71 4.87 0.87
CA ASN A 33 3.50 3.88 1.61
C ASN A 33 3.71 4.33 3.08
N TYR A 34 3.94 5.62 3.33
CA TYR A 34 4.11 6.12 4.69
C TYR A 34 2.91 5.83 5.59
N GLU A 35 1.70 6.05 5.06
CA GLU A 35 0.45 5.73 5.74
C GLU A 35 0.30 4.23 5.97
N ILE A 36 0.54 3.42 4.94
CA ILE A 36 0.42 1.95 4.99
C ILE A 36 1.31 1.37 6.11
N PHE A 37 2.57 1.79 6.16
CA PHE A 37 3.53 1.25 7.12
C PHE A 37 3.33 1.78 8.54
N THR A 38 2.89 3.03 8.70
CA THR A 38 2.56 3.59 10.02
C THR A 38 1.32 2.92 10.61
N LYS A 39 0.29 2.68 9.79
CA LYS A 39 -0.96 2.03 10.22
C LYS A 39 -0.84 0.50 10.30
N GLY A 40 0.10 -0.10 9.58
CA GLY A 40 0.30 -1.55 9.51
C GLY A 40 -0.68 -2.28 8.58
N TYR A 41 -1.36 -1.56 7.69
CA TYR A 41 -2.32 -2.14 6.74
C TYR A 41 -2.48 -1.28 5.48
N VAL A 42 -2.88 -1.92 4.39
CA VAL A 42 -3.40 -1.27 3.18
C VAL A 42 -4.91 -1.16 3.33
N GLN A 43 -5.45 0.06 3.31
CA GLN A 43 -6.89 0.31 3.34
C GLN A 43 -7.25 1.23 2.17
N VAL A 44 -8.33 0.90 1.49
CA VAL A 44 -8.85 1.66 0.34
C VAL A 44 -10.37 1.76 0.45
N MET A 45 -10.96 2.74 -0.20
CA MET A 45 -12.39 2.75 -0.49
C MET A 45 -12.61 2.39 -1.97
N GLY A 46 -13.87 2.16 -2.29
CA GLY A 46 -14.40 2.24 -3.63
C GLY A 46 -15.74 2.92 -3.57
N VAL A 47 -16.03 3.73 -4.58
CA VAL A 47 -17.22 4.59 -4.63
C VAL A 47 -17.95 4.33 -5.94
N SER A 48 -19.23 4.00 -5.87
CA SER A 48 -20.05 3.81 -7.07
C SER A 48 -20.54 5.12 -7.65
N ALA A 49 -20.98 5.11 -8.90
CA ALA A 49 -21.74 6.23 -9.46
C ALA A 49 -23.08 6.43 -8.72
N PRO A 50 -23.66 7.65 -8.72
CA PRO A 50 -24.99 7.92 -8.18
C PRO A 50 -26.11 7.31 -9.02
N GLY A 51 -27.35 7.40 -8.53
CA GLY A 51 -28.57 6.99 -9.26
C GLY A 51 -28.79 5.47 -9.35
N GLN A 52 -28.04 4.67 -8.59
CA GLN A 52 -28.18 3.22 -8.53
C GLN A 52 -29.05 2.80 -7.34
N ASP A 53 -29.72 1.66 -7.45
CA ASP A 53 -30.30 1.01 -6.28
C ASP A 53 -29.19 0.57 -5.30
N GLN A 54 -29.56 0.38 -4.03
CA GLN A 54 -28.60 0.07 -2.97
C GLN A 54 -27.72 -1.16 -3.27
N TYR A 55 -28.29 -2.21 -3.86
CA TYR A 55 -27.55 -3.44 -4.12
C TYR A 55 -26.54 -3.25 -5.25
N SER A 56 -26.96 -2.64 -6.36
CA SER A 56 -26.08 -2.32 -7.50
C SER A 56 -24.98 -1.35 -7.10
N ALA A 57 -25.31 -0.30 -6.34
CA ALA A 57 -24.34 0.67 -5.83
C ALA A 57 -23.25 0.00 -4.98
N ILE A 58 -23.64 -0.80 -3.98
CA ILE A 58 -22.69 -1.49 -3.11
C ILE A 58 -21.83 -2.50 -3.89
N ARG A 59 -22.42 -3.22 -4.86
CA ARG A 59 -21.69 -4.15 -5.74
C ARG A 59 -20.63 -3.40 -6.57
N ALA A 60 -21.01 -2.30 -7.22
CA ALA A 60 -20.11 -1.49 -8.01
C ALA A 60 -18.97 -0.90 -7.16
N ALA A 61 -19.31 -0.32 -6.00
CA ALA A 61 -18.33 0.21 -5.04
C ALA A 61 -17.35 -0.89 -4.56
N THR A 62 -17.82 -2.11 -4.35
CA THR A 62 -16.97 -3.25 -3.97
C THR A 62 -15.95 -3.59 -5.05
N VAL A 63 -16.36 -3.64 -6.32
CA VAL A 63 -15.45 -3.91 -7.45
C VAL A 63 -14.40 -2.82 -7.59
N ILE A 64 -14.79 -1.56 -7.42
CA ILE A 64 -13.87 -0.42 -7.43
C ILE A 64 -12.88 -0.52 -6.27
N ALA A 65 -13.36 -0.85 -5.06
CA ALA A 65 -12.49 -1.05 -3.90
C ALA A 65 -11.49 -2.20 -4.11
N GLN A 66 -11.91 -3.30 -4.74
CA GLN A 66 -11.03 -4.42 -5.09
C GLN A 66 -9.93 -3.99 -6.07
N ARG A 67 -10.29 -3.23 -7.12
CA ARG A 67 -9.31 -2.64 -8.05
C ARG A 67 -8.32 -1.74 -7.32
N ASN A 68 -8.82 -0.83 -6.48
CA ASN A 68 -8.00 0.09 -5.70
C ASN A 68 -7.05 -0.67 -4.76
N LEU A 69 -7.54 -1.74 -4.13
CA LEU A 69 -6.76 -2.56 -3.21
C LEU A 69 -5.59 -3.25 -3.93
N LEU A 70 -5.84 -3.85 -5.10
CA LEU A 70 -4.77 -4.46 -5.91
C LEU A 70 -3.72 -3.43 -6.32
N GLU A 71 -4.14 -2.26 -6.79
CA GLU A 71 -3.19 -1.22 -7.19
C GLU A 71 -2.38 -0.69 -6.01
N ALA A 72 -3.02 -0.52 -4.84
CA ALA A 72 -2.34 -0.13 -3.62
C ALA A 72 -1.32 -1.19 -3.16
N ILE A 73 -1.70 -2.48 -3.16
CA ILE A 73 -0.79 -3.59 -2.82
C ILE A 73 0.39 -3.64 -3.79
N LYS A 74 0.17 -3.57 -5.11
CA LYS A 74 1.25 -3.49 -6.11
C LYS A 74 2.22 -2.33 -5.85
N GLY A 75 1.73 -1.23 -5.30
CA GLY A 75 2.49 -0.04 -4.92
C GLY A 75 3.28 -0.16 -3.60
N VAL A 76 3.03 -1.19 -2.79
CA VAL A 76 3.78 -1.42 -1.54
C VAL A 76 5.24 -1.70 -1.87
N ARG A 77 6.12 -1.02 -1.15
CA ARG A 77 7.58 -1.13 -1.31
C ARG A 77 8.11 -2.39 -0.64
N LEU A 78 8.87 -3.18 -1.40
CA LEU A 78 9.63 -4.32 -0.89
C LEU A 78 10.89 -3.85 -0.18
N TYR A 79 11.73 -3.07 -0.87
CA TYR A 79 12.97 -2.47 -0.36
C TYR A 79 13.42 -1.35 -1.30
N GLY A 80 14.14 -0.35 -0.81
CA GLY A 80 14.71 0.72 -1.65
C GLY A 80 13.68 1.36 -2.61
N SER A 81 13.86 1.20 -3.93
CA SER A 81 12.89 1.62 -4.95
C SER A 81 12.06 0.46 -5.53
N THR A 82 12.27 -0.77 -5.06
CA THR A 82 11.53 -1.97 -5.49
C THR A 82 10.18 -2.07 -4.82
N THR A 83 9.14 -2.31 -5.61
CA THR A 83 7.76 -2.52 -5.16
C THR A 83 7.28 -3.94 -5.51
N ILE A 84 6.14 -4.34 -4.93
CA ILE A 84 5.47 -5.61 -5.25
C ILE A 84 5.21 -5.71 -6.76
N ARG A 85 4.90 -4.61 -7.45
CA ARG A 85 4.74 -4.58 -8.90
C ARG A 85 5.92 -5.17 -9.66
N ARG A 86 7.15 -4.89 -9.23
CA ARG A 86 8.36 -5.50 -9.83
C ARG A 86 8.40 -7.00 -9.57
N GLY A 87 8.04 -7.42 -8.35
CA GLY A 87 7.79 -8.82 -7.97
C GLY A 87 6.93 -9.59 -8.96
N ILE A 88 5.78 -9.01 -9.30
CA ILE A 88 4.80 -9.60 -10.20
C ILE A 88 5.33 -9.75 -11.63
N THR A 89 6.22 -8.87 -12.08
CA THR A 89 6.84 -8.97 -13.41
C THR A 89 7.85 -10.11 -13.46
N GLU A 90 8.46 -10.46 -12.33
CA GLU A 90 9.52 -11.45 -12.25
C GLU A 90 9.01 -12.85 -11.88
N SER A 91 7.80 -12.98 -11.28
CA SER A 91 7.21 -14.28 -10.91
C SER A 91 5.67 -14.30 -11.02
N ASP A 92 5.16 -15.27 -11.78
CA ASP A 92 3.72 -15.55 -11.91
C ASP A 92 3.11 -16.12 -10.62
N ILE A 93 3.92 -16.73 -9.75
CA ILE A 93 3.48 -17.19 -8.43
C ILE A 93 3.18 -15.96 -7.55
N ILE A 94 4.09 -14.98 -7.54
CA ILE A 94 3.88 -13.71 -6.84
C ILE A 94 2.64 -12.99 -7.37
N LYS A 95 2.43 -12.99 -8.70
CA LYS A 95 1.22 -12.45 -9.32
C LYS A 95 -0.05 -13.11 -8.77
N SER A 96 -0.08 -14.44 -8.77
CA SER A 96 -1.22 -15.24 -8.32
C SER A 96 -1.57 -14.96 -6.86
N GLU A 97 -0.55 -14.82 -6.00
CA GLU A 97 -0.72 -14.51 -4.58
C GLU A 97 -1.16 -13.07 -4.34
N VAL A 98 -0.66 -12.11 -5.15
CA VAL A 98 -1.15 -10.73 -5.08
C VAL A 98 -2.63 -10.65 -5.45
N ASP A 99 -3.06 -11.38 -6.49
CA ASP A 99 -4.47 -11.50 -6.85
C ASP A 99 -5.28 -12.22 -5.76
N GLY A 100 -4.63 -13.13 -5.01
CA GLY A 100 -5.18 -13.82 -3.84
C GLY A 100 -5.58 -12.89 -2.68
N PHE A 101 -4.92 -11.74 -2.51
CA PHE A 101 -5.29 -10.77 -1.47
C PHE A 101 -6.72 -10.24 -1.62
N LEU A 102 -7.31 -10.27 -2.82
CA LEU A 102 -8.73 -9.93 -2.99
C LEU A 102 -9.66 -10.86 -2.21
N ARG A 103 -9.30 -12.13 -2.07
CA ARG A 103 -10.09 -13.14 -1.34
C ARG A 103 -9.90 -13.02 0.17
N GLY A 104 -8.71 -12.55 0.59
CA GLY A 104 -8.36 -12.31 1.99
C GLY A 104 -8.68 -10.90 2.49
N ALA A 105 -9.21 -10.02 1.64
CA ALA A 105 -9.51 -8.64 2.00
C ALA A 105 -10.65 -8.57 3.03
N ILE A 106 -10.44 -7.80 4.09
CA ILE A 106 -11.43 -7.56 5.12
C ILE A 106 -12.30 -6.38 4.71
N ARG A 107 -13.62 -6.54 4.69
CA ARG A 107 -14.56 -5.43 4.53
C ARG A 107 -14.63 -4.63 5.83
N CYS A 108 -14.11 -3.41 5.82
CA CYS A 108 -14.09 -2.52 7.00
C CYS A 108 -15.32 -1.63 7.13
N GLY A 109 -16.22 -1.65 6.15
CA GLY A 109 -17.47 -0.89 6.20
C GLY A 109 -18.11 -0.71 4.83
N SER A 110 -19.33 -0.20 4.82
CA SER A 110 -20.00 0.30 3.62
C SER A 110 -21.13 1.25 3.96
N LYS A 111 -21.43 2.17 3.05
CA LYS A 111 -22.51 3.14 3.21
C LYS A 111 -23.19 3.38 1.88
N TYR A 112 -24.52 3.50 1.89
CA TYR A 112 -25.33 3.92 0.75
C TYR A 112 -25.91 5.30 1.04
N PHE A 113 -26.00 6.14 0.02
CA PHE A 113 -26.31 7.56 0.16
C PHE A 113 -27.62 7.91 -0.58
N PRO A 114 -28.31 9.00 -0.19
CA PRO A 114 -29.61 9.36 -0.75
C PRO A 114 -29.62 9.67 -2.26
N ASP A 115 -28.49 10.08 -2.82
CA ASP A 115 -28.30 10.31 -4.26
C ASP A 115 -28.02 9.02 -5.05
N GLY A 116 -28.02 7.86 -4.37
CA GLY A 116 -27.93 6.55 -5.00
C GLY A 116 -26.52 6.03 -5.23
N HIS A 117 -25.48 6.66 -4.65
CA HIS A 117 -24.14 6.07 -4.65
C HIS A 117 -23.88 5.26 -3.36
N ALA A 118 -22.81 4.45 -3.39
CA ALA A 118 -22.32 3.73 -2.24
C ALA A 118 -20.80 3.85 -2.11
N GLU A 119 -20.33 3.73 -0.87
CA GLU A 119 -18.92 3.58 -0.51
C GLU A 119 -18.70 2.20 0.11
N VAL A 120 -17.59 1.55 -0.20
CA VAL A 120 -17.16 0.27 0.40
C VAL A 120 -15.69 0.35 0.79
N CYS A 121 -15.39 -0.04 2.03
CA CYS A 121 -14.02 -0.08 2.57
C CYS A 121 -13.47 -1.49 2.52
N LEU A 122 -12.27 -1.66 1.96
CA LEU A 122 -11.49 -2.91 2.02
C LEU A 122 -10.13 -2.69 2.68
N LYS A 123 -9.66 -3.69 3.41
CA LYS A 123 -8.39 -3.65 4.13
C LYS A 123 -7.63 -4.98 4.11
N VAL A 124 -6.31 -4.91 4.00
CA VAL A 124 -5.37 -6.03 4.17
C VAL A 124 -4.25 -5.60 5.12
N TYR A 125 -3.98 -6.40 6.15
CA TYR A 125 -2.88 -6.12 7.08
C TYR A 125 -1.51 -6.44 6.48
N LEU A 126 -0.47 -5.70 6.87
CA LEU A 126 0.89 -6.06 6.49
C LEU A 126 1.36 -7.32 7.23
N SER A 127 1.11 -7.37 8.54
CA SER A 127 1.51 -8.46 9.43
C SER A 127 0.32 -9.33 9.83
N GLY A 128 0.60 -10.47 10.46
CA GLY A 128 -0.38 -11.45 10.89
C GLY A 128 -0.69 -12.49 9.82
N ARG A 129 -1.52 -13.48 10.21
CA ARG A 129 -1.97 -14.54 9.31
C ARG A 129 -2.76 -13.94 8.14
N GLY A 130 -2.37 -14.26 6.92
CA GLY A 130 -2.98 -13.72 5.70
C GLY A 130 -2.58 -12.28 5.37
N GLY A 131 -1.65 -11.70 6.13
CA GLY A 131 -1.08 -10.40 5.81
C GLY A 131 0.01 -10.47 4.74
N VAL A 132 0.44 -9.30 4.25
CA VAL A 132 1.42 -9.17 3.17
C VAL A 132 2.74 -9.91 3.47
N TYR A 133 3.26 -9.83 4.70
CA TYR A 133 4.48 -10.54 5.10
C TYR A 133 4.32 -12.06 5.04
N ALA A 134 3.17 -12.59 5.48
CA ALA A 134 2.93 -14.03 5.51
C ALA A 134 2.86 -14.63 4.11
N THR A 135 2.23 -13.90 3.19
CA THR A 135 1.98 -14.39 1.83
C THR A 135 3.19 -14.18 0.92
N LEU A 136 3.78 -12.98 0.88
CA LEU A 136 4.77 -12.65 -0.16
C LEU A 136 6.20 -12.91 0.25
N LEU A 137 6.54 -12.78 1.53
CA LEU A 137 7.95 -12.83 1.91
C LEU A 137 8.63 -14.18 1.64
N PRO A 138 8.00 -15.34 1.87
CA PRO A 138 8.58 -16.63 1.50
C PRO A 138 8.89 -16.71 0.00
N LEU A 139 7.96 -16.27 -0.84
CA LEU A 139 8.10 -16.27 -2.30
C LEU A 139 9.24 -15.37 -2.76
N LEU A 140 9.36 -14.17 -2.18
CA LEU A 140 10.46 -13.25 -2.48
C LEU A 140 11.83 -13.84 -2.13
N LYS A 141 11.90 -14.72 -1.11
CA LYS A 141 13.14 -15.43 -0.76
C LYS A 141 13.43 -16.54 -1.76
N GLU A 142 12.43 -17.36 -2.09
CA GLU A 142 12.55 -18.49 -3.00
C GLU A 142 12.93 -18.05 -4.42
N GLU A 143 12.33 -16.95 -4.89
CA GLU A 143 12.58 -16.35 -6.21
C GLU A 143 13.86 -15.48 -6.26
N ASN A 144 14.69 -15.49 -5.19
CA ASN A 144 15.92 -14.69 -5.09
C ASN A 144 15.73 -13.18 -5.33
N MET A 145 14.54 -12.66 -5.00
CA MET A 145 14.15 -11.27 -5.22
C MET A 145 14.54 -10.32 -4.10
N LEU A 146 15.08 -10.85 -3.00
CA LEU A 146 15.57 -10.02 -1.91
C LEU A 146 16.91 -9.37 -2.26
N PRO A 147 17.23 -8.20 -1.67
CA PRO A 147 18.51 -7.56 -1.92
C PRO A 147 19.67 -8.49 -1.56
N LYS A 148 20.58 -8.71 -2.51
CA LYS A 148 21.82 -9.45 -2.24
C LYS A 148 22.66 -8.72 -1.18
N THR A 149 23.37 -9.50 -0.36
CA THR A 149 24.24 -9.00 0.70
C THR A 149 25.67 -9.45 0.40
N GLU A 150 26.59 -8.50 0.25
CA GLU A 150 28.00 -8.79 -0.03
C GLU A 150 28.80 -9.07 1.26
N ALA A 151 28.52 -8.33 2.33
CA ALA A 151 29.17 -8.50 3.62
C ALA A 151 28.23 -8.17 4.78
N TYR A 152 28.38 -8.91 5.88
CA TYR A 152 27.75 -8.59 7.16
C TYR A 152 28.77 -7.92 8.07
N TYR A 153 28.32 -6.90 8.81
CA TYR A 153 29.16 -6.24 9.79
C TYR A 153 29.54 -7.24 10.88
N LYS A 154 30.84 -7.42 11.11
CA LYS A 154 31.38 -8.22 12.20
C LYS A 154 31.80 -7.28 13.33
N PRO A 155 31.09 -7.27 14.47
CA PRO A 155 31.49 -6.45 15.61
C PRO A 155 32.91 -6.83 16.05
N LYS A 156 33.77 -5.83 16.23
CA LYS A 156 35.15 -6.05 16.68
C LYS A 156 35.25 -6.35 18.18
N ALA A 157 34.17 -6.16 18.94
CA ALA A 157 34.17 -6.21 20.39
C ALA A 157 33.75 -7.59 20.93
N ARG A 158 34.37 -7.98 22.05
CA ARG A 158 33.91 -9.05 22.94
C ARG A 158 32.50 -8.66 23.40
N VAL A 159 31.49 -9.44 23.05
CA VAL A 159 30.14 -9.26 23.59
C VAL A 159 30.28 -9.47 25.10
N ALA A 160 30.08 -8.41 25.89
CA ALA A 160 30.09 -8.52 27.33
C ALA A 160 29.07 -9.61 27.74
N PRO A 161 29.39 -10.49 28.70
CA PRO A 161 28.40 -11.39 29.27
C PRO A 161 27.14 -10.59 29.67
N PRO A 162 25.93 -11.15 29.52
CA PRO A 162 24.70 -10.45 29.91
C PRO A 162 24.75 -9.85 31.33
N SER A 163 25.49 -10.49 32.25
CA SER A 163 25.72 -10.03 33.62
C SER A 163 26.57 -8.76 33.77
N GLU A 164 27.31 -8.38 32.73
CA GLU A 164 28.21 -7.21 32.71
C GLU A 164 27.62 -6.04 31.90
N ILE A 165 26.43 -6.21 31.31
CA ILE A 165 25.75 -5.15 30.57
C ILE A 165 25.10 -4.18 31.57
N ALA A 166 25.79 -3.08 31.87
CA ALA A 166 25.33 -2.09 32.85
C ALA A 166 23.96 -1.46 32.51
N ASN A 167 23.64 -1.34 31.22
CA ASN A 167 22.37 -0.79 30.73
C ASN A 167 21.86 -1.66 29.56
N PRO A 168 21.14 -2.75 29.84
CA PRO A 168 20.59 -3.59 28.79
C PRO A 168 19.54 -2.81 27.99
N CYS A 169 19.62 -2.90 26.66
CA CYS A 169 18.63 -2.30 25.75
C CYS A 169 17.70 -3.39 25.22
N ASP A 170 16.39 -3.17 25.34
CA ASP A 170 15.36 -4.11 24.85
C ASP A 170 14.92 -3.82 23.41
N GLY A 171 15.45 -2.76 22.80
CA GLY A 171 15.06 -2.32 21.47
C GLY A 171 16.08 -1.39 20.81
N LEU A 172 15.88 -1.17 19.51
CA LEU A 172 16.65 -0.25 18.69
C LEU A 172 15.70 0.75 18.04
N ILE A 173 15.93 2.04 18.31
CA ILE A 173 15.28 3.14 17.61
C ILE A 173 16.29 3.71 16.63
N VAL A 174 15.90 3.82 15.36
CA VAL A 174 16.71 4.45 14.32
C VAL A 174 16.01 5.73 13.90
N ASP A 175 16.59 6.86 14.29
CA ASP A 175 16.12 8.16 13.84
C ASP A 175 16.58 8.42 12.39
N VAL A 176 15.62 8.49 11.50
CA VAL A 176 15.82 8.70 10.06
C VAL A 176 15.22 10.02 9.59
N ARG A 177 14.86 10.94 10.49
CA ARG A 177 14.18 12.20 10.15
C ARG A 177 15.02 13.10 9.24
N ASP A 178 16.34 13.10 9.43
CA ASP A 178 17.29 13.86 8.60
C ASP A 178 17.58 13.18 7.25
N PHE A 179 17.02 11.99 6.99
CA PHE A 179 17.15 11.26 5.74
C PHE A 179 15.93 11.51 4.86
N SER A 180 15.94 12.61 4.11
CA SER A 180 14.82 13.05 3.25
C SER A 180 14.36 11.99 2.22
N PHE A 181 15.24 11.05 1.88
CA PHE A 181 14.99 9.98 0.91
C PHE A 181 14.57 8.65 1.56
N PHE A 182 14.52 8.58 2.88
CA PHE A 182 14.06 7.39 3.57
C PHE A 182 12.60 7.13 3.23
N LYS A 183 12.31 5.87 2.87
CA LYS A 183 10.94 5.44 2.61
C LYS A 183 10.70 4.11 3.31
N PRO A 184 9.56 3.96 4.00
CA PRO A 184 9.23 2.70 4.63
C PRO A 184 8.98 1.62 3.57
N ALA A 185 9.36 0.39 3.92
CA ALA A 185 9.34 -0.78 3.07
C ALA A 185 9.16 -2.06 3.90
N LEU A 186 8.77 -3.17 3.25
CA LEU A 186 8.67 -4.47 3.91
C LEU A 186 10.04 -4.95 4.42
N ILE A 187 11.11 -4.70 3.67
CA ILE A 187 12.48 -5.15 3.97
C ILE A 187 13.43 -3.95 3.95
N ASN A 188 13.42 -3.16 5.02
CA ASN A 188 14.42 -2.11 5.23
C ASN A 188 15.63 -2.66 5.98
N ARG A 189 16.83 -2.45 5.42
CA ARG A 189 18.11 -2.89 5.99
C ARG A 189 18.83 -1.72 6.64
N ILE A 190 19.57 -2.01 7.70
CA ILE A 190 20.55 -1.07 8.28
C ILE A 190 21.92 -1.49 7.74
N ILE A 191 22.64 -0.56 7.12
CA ILE A 191 23.95 -0.80 6.51
C ILE A 191 24.97 0.22 6.99
N THR A 192 26.23 -0.20 7.12
CA THR A 192 27.34 0.70 7.42
C THR A 192 27.71 1.55 6.20
N LYS A 193 28.53 2.60 6.39
CA LYS A 193 29.12 3.38 5.29
C LYS A 193 29.98 2.52 4.35
N LYS A 194 30.49 1.38 4.84
CA LYS A 194 31.26 0.39 4.05
C LYS A 194 30.37 -0.64 3.35
N ARG A 195 29.05 -0.43 3.35
CA ARG A 195 28.03 -1.34 2.78
C ARG A 195 27.93 -2.70 3.46
N GLU A 196 28.38 -2.79 4.71
CA GLU A 196 28.21 -4.00 5.52
C GLU A 196 26.83 -3.99 6.16
N VAL A 197 26.12 -5.10 6.11
CA VAL A 197 24.77 -5.21 6.66
C VAL A 197 24.82 -5.40 8.18
N ILE A 198 24.13 -4.54 8.92
CA ILE A 198 23.92 -4.63 10.38
C ILE A 198 22.58 -5.32 10.67
N TYR A 199 21.52 -4.93 9.97
CA TYR A 199 20.19 -5.49 10.14
C TYR A 199 19.60 -5.88 8.79
N ASP A 200 19.10 -7.11 8.70
CA ASP A 200 18.44 -7.67 7.55
C ASP A 200 17.17 -8.41 7.99
N PRO A 201 15.98 -7.84 7.77
CA PRO A 201 14.73 -8.49 8.15
C PRO A 201 14.58 -9.89 7.57
N SER A 202 15.19 -10.19 6.40
CA SER A 202 15.10 -11.52 5.80
C SER A 202 15.73 -12.62 6.66
N LYS A 203 16.62 -12.27 7.60
CA LYS A 203 17.27 -13.19 8.54
C LYS A 203 16.54 -13.33 9.87
N VAL A 204 15.52 -12.51 10.13
CA VAL A 204 14.65 -12.66 11.29
C VAL A 204 13.84 -13.96 11.15
N VAL A 205 13.59 -14.64 12.27
CA VAL A 205 12.77 -15.85 12.32
C VAL A 205 11.42 -15.57 11.67
N GLY A 206 11.02 -16.44 10.72
CA GLY A 206 9.85 -16.21 9.87
C GLY A 206 8.57 -15.94 10.66
N THR A 207 8.32 -16.67 11.75
CA THR A 207 7.13 -16.47 12.60
C THR A 207 7.10 -15.10 13.28
N ILE A 208 8.24 -14.60 13.74
CA ILE A 208 8.35 -13.25 14.31
C ILE A 208 8.03 -12.21 13.24
N LEU A 209 8.62 -12.36 12.06
CA LEU A 209 8.46 -11.43 10.96
C LEU A 209 7.03 -11.42 10.41
N VAL A 210 6.39 -12.58 10.34
CA VAL A 210 4.96 -12.69 10.00
C VAL A 210 4.10 -11.97 11.03
N ASN A 211 4.33 -12.20 12.32
CA ASN A 211 3.45 -11.68 13.36
C ASN A 211 3.67 -10.19 13.66
N ARG A 212 4.91 -9.70 13.56
CA ARG A 212 5.29 -8.36 13.99
C ARG A 212 5.78 -7.45 12.87
N GLY A 213 6.07 -7.98 11.68
CA GLY A 213 6.69 -7.23 10.60
C GLY A 213 8.19 -7.01 10.81
N SER A 214 8.83 -6.30 9.87
CA SER A 214 10.28 -6.09 9.86
C SER A 214 10.76 -4.96 10.77
N ALA A 215 9.91 -3.97 11.02
CA ALA A 215 10.12 -2.83 11.90
C ALA A 215 8.78 -2.13 12.15
N GLY A 216 8.68 -1.41 13.27
CA GLY A 216 7.64 -0.41 13.48
C GLY A 216 8.08 0.93 12.87
N TYR A 217 7.13 1.66 12.28
CA TYR A 217 7.35 3.01 11.76
C TYR A 217 6.48 3.98 12.54
N THR A 218 7.08 5.07 13.02
CA THR A 218 6.37 6.13 13.73
C THR A 218 6.85 7.50 13.26
N VAL A 219 5.98 8.47 13.44
CA VAL A 219 6.16 9.89 13.09
C VAL A 219 6.24 10.75 14.36
N SER A 220 5.95 10.14 15.51
CA SER A 220 5.91 10.73 16.84
C SER A 220 7.17 10.31 17.61
N PRO A 221 7.81 11.23 18.36
CA PRO A 221 8.97 10.93 19.22
C PRO A 221 8.66 9.89 20.29
#